data_AF-A0A660PG72-F1
#
_entry.id   AF-A0A660PG72-F1
#
_cell.length_a   1.000
_cell.length_b   1.000
_cell.length_c   1.000
_cell.angle_alpha   90.00
_cell.angle_beta   90.00
_cell.angle_gamma   90.00
#
_symmetry.space_group_name_H-M   'P 1'
#
loop_
_entity.id
_entity.type
_entity.pdbx_description
1 polymer ?
#
loop_
_entity_poly.entity_id
_entity_poly.type
_entity_poly.pdbx_seq_one_letter_code
_entity_poly.pdbx_strand_id
1 'polypeptide(L)' 'NIVGGEVVDYTKMIAESREQAIDRMVANAQKKGANAVVTLRFSTSSMMQGAAELLAYGTAVKVVEDK' A
#
# COMPACT_ATOMS: atom_id res chain seq x y z
N ASN A 1 -18.57 20.78 15.27
CA ASN A 1 -18.82 19.34 15.08
C ASN A 1 -18.15 18.58 16.22
N ILE A 2 -18.94 18.07 17.19
CA ILE A 2 -18.48 17.44 18.46
C ILE A 2 -18.66 15.90 18.41
N VAL A 3 -18.77 15.32 17.21
CA VAL A 3 -18.80 13.87 17.01
C VAL A 3 -17.84 13.52 15.88
N GLY A 4 -16.62 13.13 16.27
CA GLY A 4 -15.78 12.18 15.54
C GLY A 4 -15.10 12.58 14.24
N GLY A 5 -15.63 13.48 13.40
CA GLY A 5 -14.96 13.97 12.18
C GLY A 5 -14.60 12.91 11.11
N GLU A 6 -14.79 11.62 11.40
CA GLU A 6 -14.54 10.51 10.49
C GLU A 6 -15.69 10.36 9.48
N VAL A 7 -15.32 10.16 8.21
CA VAL A 7 -16.25 9.77 7.16
C VAL A 7 -16.03 8.28 6.90
N VAL A 8 -16.86 7.42 7.50
CA VAL A 8 -16.66 5.96 7.53
C VAL A 8 -16.43 5.35 6.14
N ASP A 9 -17.22 5.77 5.14
CA ASP A 9 -17.06 5.29 3.76
C ASP A 9 -15.71 5.70 3.16
N TYR A 10 -15.20 6.87 3.52
CA TYR A 10 -13.88 7.32 3.11
C TYR A 10 -12.77 6.51 3.78
N THR A 11 -12.88 6.24 5.08
CA THR A 11 -11.96 5.34 5.80
C THR A 11 -11.91 3.96 5.14
N LYS A 12 -13.09 3.40 4.84
CA LYS A 12 -13.22 2.10 4.17
C LYS A 12 -12.58 2.12 2.78
N MET A 13 -12.86 3.13 1.97
CA MET A 13 -12.29 3.28 0.62
C MET A 13 -10.75 3.35 0.66
N ILE A 14 -10.18 4.09 1.62
CA ILE A 14 -8.72 4.17 1.78
C ILE A 14 -8.13 2.83 2.22
N ALA A 15 -8.82 2.09 3.10
CA ALA A 15 -8.41 0.74 3.50
C ALA A 15 -8.39 -0.22 2.29
N GLU A 16 -9.47 -0.26 1.51
CA GLU A 16 -9.57 -1.11 0.30
C GLU A 16 -8.51 -0.73 -0.75
N SER A 17 -8.28 0.57 -0.95
CA SER A 17 -7.25 1.06 -1.88
C SER A 17 -5.85 0.64 -1.45
N ARG A 18 -5.58 0.60 -0.15
CA ARG A 18 -4.30 0.16 0.42
C ARG A 18 -4.04 -1.31 0.14
N GLU A 19 -5.03 -2.17 0.39
CA GLU A 19 -4.93 -3.60 0.11
C GLU A 19 -4.63 -3.84 -1.37
N GLN A 20 -5.36 -3.18 -2.28
CA GLN A 20 -5.10 -3.30 -3.73
C GLN A 20 -3.69 -2.85 -4.14
N ALA A 21 -3.16 -1.79 -3.54
CA ALA A 21 -1.81 -1.31 -3.82
C ALA A 21 -0.75 -2.32 -3.32
N ILE A 22 -0.96 -2.90 -2.14
CA ILE A 22 -0.10 -3.95 -1.58
C ILE A 22 -0.14 -5.19 -2.48
N ASP A 23 -1.32 -5.67 -2.87
CA ASP A 23 -1.47 -6.86 -3.73
C ASP A 23 -0.69 -6.74 -5.03
N ARG A 24 -0.78 -5.58 -5.69
CA ARG A 24 -0.02 -5.29 -6.92
C ARG A 24 1.49 -5.29 -6.67
N MET A 25 1.94 -4.70 -5.56
CA MET A 25 3.35 -4.66 -5.17
C MET A 25 3.87 -6.08 -4.88
N VAL A 26 3.12 -6.89 -4.13
CA VAL A 26 3.46 -8.28 -3.79
C VAL A 26 3.52 -9.13 -5.05
N ALA A 27 2.53 -9.04 -5.94
CA ALA A 27 2.55 -9.75 -7.22
C ALA A 27 3.78 -9.40 -8.05
N ASN A 28 4.21 -8.14 -8.06
CA ASN A 28 5.43 -7.71 -8.73
C ASN A 28 6.71 -8.24 -8.05
N ALA A 29 6.75 -8.32 -6.73
CA ALA A 29 7.86 -8.91 -5.98
C ALA A 29 7.97 -10.42 -6.25
N GLN A 30 6.85 -11.13 -6.23
CA GLN A 30 6.77 -12.57 -6.52
C GLN A 30 7.24 -12.89 -7.96
N LYS A 31 6.83 -12.09 -8.95
CA LYS A 31 7.32 -12.20 -10.34
C LYS A 31 8.85 -12.07 -10.45
N LYS A 32 9.49 -11.41 -9.49
CA LYS A 32 10.95 -11.25 -9.40
C LYS A 32 11.63 -12.34 -8.55
N GLY A 33 10.88 -13.33 -8.07
CA GLY A 33 11.39 -14.43 -7.23
C GLY A 33 11.69 -14.03 -5.79
N ALA A 34 11.18 -12.88 -5.34
CA ALA A 34 11.28 -12.46 -3.94
C ALA A 34 10.28 -13.22 -3.06
N ASN A 35 10.66 -13.45 -1.81
CA ASN A 35 9.79 -14.03 -0.77
C ASN A 35 9.42 -13.01 0.32
N ALA A 36 9.97 -11.80 0.27
CA ALA A 36 9.60 -10.70 1.16
C ALA A 36 9.76 -9.34 0.46
N VAL A 37 9.06 -8.34 0.98
CA VAL A 37 9.28 -6.92 0.66
C VAL A 37 9.66 -6.20 1.95
N VAL A 38 10.82 -5.56 1.97
CA VAL A 38 11.31 -4.79 3.12
C VAL A 38 11.23 -3.29 2.84
N THR A 39 11.17 -2.49 3.91
CA THR A 39 11.04 -1.02 3.81
C THR A 39 9.80 -0.61 3.00
N LEU A 40 8.67 -1.26 3.26
CA LEU A 40 7.37 -0.86 2.70
C LEU A 40 7.03 0.56 3.12
N ARG A 41 6.68 1.40 2.13
CA ARG A 41 6.19 2.76 2.32
C ARG A 41 4.97 3.00 1.45
N PHE A 42 4.13 3.91 1.93
CA PHE A 42 3.05 4.49 1.15
C PHE A 42 3.42 5.91 0.75
N SER A 43 3.13 6.28 -0.49
CA SER A 43 3.15 7.66 -0.95
C SER A 43 1.79 7.99 -1.52
N THR A 44 1.36 9.24 -1.34
CA THR A 44 0.12 9.75 -1.92
C THR A 44 0.39 11.04 -2.66
N SER A 45 -0.29 11.25 -3.78
CA SER A 45 -0.24 12.50 -4.52
C SER A 45 -1.64 12.93 -4.93
N SER A 46 -1.95 14.22 -4.85
CA SER A 46 -3.19 14.75 -5.38
C SER A 46 -3.17 14.67 -6.92
N MET A 47 -4.19 14.06 -7.52
CA MET A 47 -4.27 13.94 -8.98
C MET A 47 -5.20 14.97 -9.59
N MET A 48 -6.47 14.96 -9.19
CA MET A 48 -7.52 15.89 -9.64
C MET A 48 -8.44 16.21 -8.47
N GLN A 49 -9.36 17.15 -8.65
CA GLN A 49 -10.28 17.53 -7.59
C GLN A 49 -11.07 16.31 -7.10
N GLY A 50 -10.88 15.95 -5.83
CA GLY A 50 -11.52 14.79 -5.22
C GLY A 50 -10.84 13.44 -5.49
N ALA A 51 -9.68 13.38 -6.15
CA ALA A 51 -8.94 12.14 -6.38
C ALA A 51 -7.45 12.26 -6.01
N ALA A 52 -6.95 11.21 -5.36
CA ALA A 52 -5.54 11.07 -5.01
C ALA A 52 -5.02 9.70 -5.43
N GLU A 53 -3.74 9.65 -5.78
CA GLU A 53 -3.00 8.41 -5.96
C GLU A 53 -2.60 7.84 -4.60
N LEU A 54 -2.60 6.50 -4.50
CA LEU A 54 -2.01 5.75 -3.39
C LEU A 54 -1.00 4.73 -3.96
N LEU A 55 0.28 4.98 -3.71
CA LEU A 55 1.38 4.13 -4.14
C LEU A 55 1.91 3.32 -2.95
N ALA A 56 2.06 2.01 -3.13
CA ALA A 56 2.81 1.13 -2.23
C ALA A 56 4.14 0.74 -2.89
N TYR A 57 5.25 0.92 -2.19
CA TYR A 57 6.58 0.58 -2.71
C TYR A 57 7.52 0.11 -1.61
N GLY A 58 8.53 -0.67 -1.99
CA GLY A 58 9.53 -1.22 -1.08
C GLY A 58 10.57 -2.03 -1.85
N THR A 59 11.48 -2.68 -1.12
CA THR A 59 12.56 -3.49 -1.70
C THR A 59 12.18 -4.97 -1.67
N ALA A 60 12.04 -5.58 -2.85
CA ALA A 60 11.83 -7.01 -2.98
C ALA A 60 13.13 -7.76 -2.66
N VAL A 61 13.09 -8.71 -1.72
CA VAL A 61 14.26 -9.46 -1.25
C VAL A 61 13.98 -10.97 -1.19
N LYS A 62 15.05 -11.77 -1.21
CA LYS A 62 15.00 -13.20 -0.93
C LYS A 62 15.68 -13.45 0.42
N VAL A 63 14.88 -13.65 1.45
CA VAL A 63 15.34 -14.04 2.80
C VAL A 63 15.74 -15.51 2.77
N VAL A 64 16.89 -15.81 3.37
CA VAL A 64 17.42 -17.17 3.57
C VAL A 64 17.72 -17.35 5.05
N GLU A 65 17.66 -18.58 5.56
CA GLU A 65 18.05 -18.87 6.94
C GLU A 65 19.57 -18.67 7.11
N ASP A 66 19.97 -18.08 8.24
CA ASP A 66 21.36 -18.07 8.65
C ASP A 66 21.76 -19.49 9.08
N LYS A 67 22.93 -19.93 8.61
CA LYS A 67 23.47 -21.28 8.86
C LYS A 67 24.05 -21.42 10.26
#